data_AF-A0A956H098-F1
#
_entry.id   AF-A0A956H098-F1
#
_cell.length_a   1.000
_cell.length_b   1.000
_cell.length_c   1.000
_cell.angle_alpha   90.00
_cell.angle_beta   90.00
_cell.angle_gamma   90.00
#
_symmetry.space_group_name_H-M   'P 1'
#
loop_
_entity.id
_entity.type
_entity.pdbx_description
1 polymer ?
#
loop_
_entity_poly.entity_id
_entity_poly.type
_entity_poly.pdbx_seq_one_letter_code
_entity_poly.pdbx_strand_id
1 'polypeptide(L)'
;MTDSAADDLRDRFFSLRPGPDPEESLVDRRARFFAELAAAPEPLVLPATTRLQGLELCHGPSARFRQLRFIDAAHIDATVRDRFARPSHSLPELAAVFVDPQELSYRNFESIVCLDRRFPSKQVGARVRSGKSLLGQGTRSMTLEAAPGLAAFLQELDGLDLYLPPSNAASRGGRRFIFHCTGLAASLTATLSKTMSAAMRRGFVTVNPVFRCNRFDPGDDRFLA
;
A
#
# COMPACT_ATOMS: atom_id res chain seq x y z
N MET A 1 -18.67 -23.80 -11.80
CA MET A 1 -19.36 -23.37 -10.56
C MET A 1 -18.45 -22.54 -9.66
N THR A 2 -17.17 -22.89 -9.50
CA THR A 2 -16.20 -22.14 -8.67
C THR A 2 -15.91 -20.72 -9.14
N ASP A 3 -15.95 -20.49 -10.45
CA ASP A 3 -15.68 -19.18 -11.06
C ASP A 3 -16.72 -18.11 -10.71
N SER A 4 -18.01 -18.43 -10.81
CA SER A 4 -19.10 -17.52 -10.40
C SER A 4 -19.01 -17.16 -8.92
N ALA A 5 -18.72 -18.14 -8.06
CA ALA A 5 -18.59 -17.90 -6.62
C ALA A 5 -17.43 -16.96 -6.29
N ALA A 6 -16.31 -17.07 -7.01
CA ALA A 6 -15.17 -16.20 -6.84
C ALA A 6 -15.47 -14.75 -7.26
N ASP A 7 -16.18 -14.57 -8.38
CA ASP A 7 -16.66 -13.27 -8.85
C ASP A 7 -17.66 -12.64 -7.85
N ASP A 8 -18.64 -13.41 -7.36
CA ASP A 8 -19.63 -12.93 -6.39
C ASP A 8 -18.98 -12.48 -5.06
N LEU A 9 -18.02 -13.26 -4.57
CA LEU A 9 -17.29 -12.93 -3.34
C LEU A 9 -16.36 -11.73 -3.52
N ARG A 10 -15.72 -11.58 -4.68
CA ARG A 10 -14.94 -10.39 -5.04
C ARG A 10 -15.84 -9.16 -5.00
N ASP A 11 -16.98 -9.22 -5.68
CA ASP A 11 -17.88 -8.08 -5.80
C ASP A 11 -18.48 -7.71 -4.45
N ARG A 12 -18.87 -8.70 -3.63
CA ARG A 12 -19.30 -8.49 -2.24
C ARG A 12 -18.20 -7.84 -1.38
N PHE A 13 -16.94 -8.27 -1.52
CA PHE A 13 -15.83 -7.70 -0.78
C PHE A 13 -15.59 -6.22 -1.13
N PHE A 14 -15.67 -5.85 -2.41
CA PHE A 14 -15.49 -4.47 -2.86
C PHE A 14 -16.74 -3.60 -2.67
N SER A 15 -17.93 -4.20 -2.54
CA SER A 15 -19.16 -3.47 -2.19
C SER A 15 -19.26 -3.14 -0.70
N LEU A 16 -18.37 -3.68 0.16
CA LEU A 16 -18.33 -3.32 1.57
C LEU A 16 -18.14 -1.80 1.73
N ARG A 17 -19.01 -1.21 2.54
CA ARG A 17 -18.94 0.19 2.99
C ARG A 17 -18.69 0.22 4.50
N PRO A 18 -18.14 1.33 5.04
CA PRO A 18 -18.17 1.58 6.49
C PRO A 18 -19.57 1.31 7.07
N GLY A 19 -19.62 0.79 8.29
CA GLY A 19 -20.88 0.50 8.96
C GLY A 19 -21.67 1.78 9.28
N PRO A 20 -22.95 1.64 9.69
CA PRO A 20 -23.69 2.75 10.29
C PRO A 20 -23.13 3.13 11.66
N ASP A 21 -22.41 2.20 12.32
CA ASP A 21 -21.66 2.45 13.53
C ASP A 21 -20.40 3.28 13.21
N PRO A 22 -20.25 4.50 13.77
CA PRO A 22 -19.06 5.34 13.56
C PRO A 22 -17.75 4.68 14.00
N GLU A 23 -17.82 3.71 14.91
CA GLU A 23 -16.65 2.97 15.41
C GLU A 23 -16.28 1.79 14.51
N GLU A 24 -17.19 1.32 13.65
CA GLU A 24 -16.92 0.20 12.73
C GLU A 24 -16.25 0.67 11.44
N SER A 25 -14.94 0.52 11.37
CA SER A 25 -14.18 0.87 10.17
C SER A 25 -14.43 -0.14 9.03
N LEU A 26 -14.14 0.28 7.79
CA LEU A 26 -14.15 -0.63 6.64
C LEU A 26 -13.15 -1.79 6.82
N VAL A 27 -12.08 -1.60 7.60
CA VAL A 27 -11.12 -2.66 7.90
C VAL A 27 -11.76 -3.74 8.75
N ASP A 28 -12.51 -3.36 9.78
CA ASP A 28 -13.18 -4.30 10.67
C ASP A 28 -14.21 -5.14 9.92
N ARG A 29 -14.94 -4.52 9.00
CA ARG A 29 -15.87 -5.24 8.11
C ARG A 29 -15.16 -6.21 7.18
N ARG A 30 -14.03 -5.80 6.58
CA ARG A 30 -13.22 -6.71 5.75
C ARG A 30 -12.62 -7.85 6.56
N ALA A 31 -12.17 -7.58 7.80
CA ALA A 31 -11.67 -8.59 8.71
C ALA A 31 -12.78 -9.59 9.10
N ARG A 32 -13.97 -9.10 9.43
CA ARG A 32 -15.14 -9.93 9.72
C ARG A 32 -15.54 -10.76 8.51
N PHE A 33 -15.54 -10.18 7.31
CA PHE A 33 -15.81 -10.90 6.07
C PHE A 33 -14.86 -12.11 5.89
N PHE A 34 -13.55 -11.93 6.13
CA PHE A 34 -12.62 -13.06 6.09
C PHE A 34 -12.81 -14.05 7.25
N ALA A 35 -13.20 -13.59 8.43
CA ALA A 35 -13.52 -14.47 9.56
C ALA A 35 -14.77 -15.33 9.27
N GLU A 36 -15.80 -14.76 8.66
CA GLU A 36 -17.00 -15.48 8.20
C GLU A 36 -16.64 -16.57 7.18
N LEU A 37 -15.81 -16.25 6.19
CA LEU A 37 -15.33 -17.23 5.20
C LEU A 37 -14.54 -18.38 5.84
N ALA A 38 -13.77 -18.09 6.88
CA ALA A 38 -12.97 -19.09 7.58
C ALA A 38 -13.78 -19.94 8.56
N ALA A 39 -14.86 -19.39 9.14
CA ALA A 39 -15.68 -20.05 10.15
C ALA A 39 -16.87 -20.84 9.58
N ALA A 40 -17.09 -20.82 8.26
CA ALA A 40 -18.15 -21.60 7.63
C ALA A 40 -17.98 -23.11 7.90
N PRO A 41 -19.06 -23.87 8.12
CA PRO A 41 -18.98 -25.33 8.37
C PRO A 41 -18.25 -26.09 7.25
N GLU A 42 -18.42 -25.64 6.01
CA GLU A 42 -17.65 -26.07 4.85
C GLU A 42 -16.95 -24.83 4.25
N PRO A 43 -15.71 -24.53 4.67
CA PRO A 43 -14.99 -23.36 4.18
C PRO A 43 -14.74 -23.47 2.67
N LEU A 44 -15.23 -22.48 1.90
CA LEU A 44 -14.98 -22.44 0.46
C LEU A 44 -13.48 -22.22 0.21
N VAL A 45 -12.86 -23.19 -0.45
CA VAL A 45 -11.48 -23.10 -0.95
C VAL A 45 -11.52 -22.95 -2.46
N LEU A 46 -11.30 -21.72 -2.92
CA LEU A 46 -11.17 -21.44 -4.35
C LEU A 46 -9.79 -21.94 -4.85
N PRO A 47 -9.69 -22.38 -6.11
CA PRO A 47 -8.40 -22.61 -6.75
C PRO A 47 -7.68 -21.29 -7.07
N ALA A 48 -6.37 -21.35 -7.25
CA ALA A 48 -5.60 -20.23 -7.78
C ALA A 48 -6.09 -19.88 -9.19
N THR A 49 -6.26 -18.59 -9.45
CA THR A 49 -6.60 -18.07 -10.78
C THR A 49 -5.37 -17.96 -11.67
N THR A 50 -4.23 -17.59 -11.10
CA THR A 50 -2.94 -17.54 -11.79
C THR A 50 -1.79 -17.58 -10.77
N ARG A 51 -0.55 -17.45 -11.25
CA ARG A 51 0.66 -17.35 -10.43
C ARG A 51 1.52 -16.19 -10.87
N LEU A 52 2.13 -15.51 -9.90
CA LEU A 52 3.12 -14.47 -10.15
C LEU A 52 4.38 -14.77 -9.34
N GLN A 53 5.49 -15.06 -10.02
CA GLN A 53 6.78 -15.36 -9.38
C GLN A 53 6.68 -16.47 -8.30
N GLY A 54 5.85 -17.47 -8.56
CA GLY A 54 5.60 -18.59 -7.64
C GLY A 54 4.54 -18.35 -6.57
N LEU A 55 4.03 -17.12 -6.42
CA LEU A 55 2.91 -16.81 -5.53
C LEU A 55 1.59 -17.10 -6.21
N GLU A 56 0.72 -17.89 -5.58
CA GLU A 56 -0.63 -18.14 -6.08
C GLU A 56 -1.54 -16.93 -5.86
N LEU A 57 -2.24 -16.53 -6.92
CA LEU A 57 -3.15 -15.39 -6.92
C LEU A 57 -4.57 -15.86 -7.21
N CYS A 58 -5.53 -15.38 -6.44
CA CYS A 58 -6.96 -15.56 -6.72
C CYS A 58 -7.64 -14.21 -6.95
N HIS A 59 -8.58 -14.16 -7.89
CA HIS A 59 -9.37 -12.96 -8.17
C HIS A 59 -10.51 -12.75 -7.17
N GLY A 60 -10.90 -13.80 -6.44
CA GLY A 60 -11.89 -13.77 -5.37
C GLY A 60 -11.27 -14.17 -4.01
N PRO A 61 -11.82 -13.66 -2.89
CA PRO A 61 -11.41 -14.08 -1.56
C PRO A 61 -11.95 -15.47 -1.23
N SER A 62 -11.24 -16.22 -0.39
CA SER A 62 -11.67 -17.54 0.09
C SER A 62 -11.08 -17.85 1.48
N ALA A 63 -11.40 -19.03 2.05
CA ALA A 63 -10.79 -19.46 3.30
C ALA A 63 -9.26 -19.57 3.22
N ARG A 64 -8.72 -19.82 2.01
CA ARG A 64 -7.28 -19.83 1.72
C ARG A 64 -6.76 -18.44 1.33
N PHE A 65 -7.38 -17.82 0.32
CA PHE A 65 -6.96 -16.53 -0.24
C PHE A 65 -7.53 -15.37 0.56
N ARG A 66 -6.88 -15.06 1.70
CA ARG A 66 -7.38 -14.13 2.73
C ARG A 66 -6.68 -12.78 2.79
N GLN A 67 -5.58 -12.61 2.06
CA GLN A 67 -4.82 -11.38 2.10
C GLN A 67 -4.94 -10.61 0.80
N LEU A 68 -5.53 -9.41 0.88
CA LEU A 68 -5.61 -8.48 -0.24
C LEU A 68 -4.25 -7.85 -0.54
N ARG A 69 -3.92 -7.75 -1.83
CA ARG A 69 -2.74 -7.07 -2.36
C ARG A 69 -3.08 -6.30 -3.63
N PHE A 70 -2.16 -5.41 -4.00
CA PHE A 70 -2.25 -4.65 -5.24
C PHE A 70 -1.01 -4.89 -6.10
N ILE A 71 -1.22 -5.25 -7.37
CA ILE A 71 -0.14 -5.48 -8.34
C ILE A 71 -0.44 -4.81 -9.67
N ASP A 72 0.59 -4.53 -10.47
CA ASP A 72 0.40 -4.09 -11.86
C ASP A 72 -0.27 -5.23 -12.65
N ALA A 73 -1.43 -4.93 -13.24
CA ALA A 73 -2.23 -5.84 -14.04
C ALA A 73 -1.45 -6.37 -15.25
N ALA A 74 -0.45 -5.64 -15.75
CA ALA A 74 0.43 -6.10 -16.81
C ALA A 74 1.23 -7.37 -16.41
N HIS A 75 1.43 -7.61 -15.11
CA HIS A 75 2.08 -8.83 -14.61
C HIS A 75 1.11 -10.00 -14.45
N ILE A 76 -0.20 -9.78 -14.60
CA ILE A 76 -1.22 -10.83 -14.58
C ILE A 76 -1.35 -11.41 -15.99
N ASP A 77 -1.47 -12.74 -16.06
CA ASP A 77 -1.80 -13.47 -17.28
C ASP A 77 -3.01 -12.83 -17.97
N ALA A 78 -2.83 -12.47 -19.24
CA ALA A 78 -3.83 -11.74 -20.02
C ALA A 78 -5.17 -12.49 -20.13
N THR A 79 -5.16 -13.82 -20.09
CA THR A 79 -6.37 -14.66 -20.21
C THR A 79 -7.34 -14.53 -19.03
N VAL A 80 -6.84 -14.12 -17.86
CA VAL A 80 -7.63 -14.00 -16.63
C VAL A 80 -7.59 -12.60 -16.02
N ARG A 81 -6.81 -11.68 -16.60
CA ARG A 81 -6.56 -10.33 -16.09
C ARG A 81 -7.83 -9.52 -15.81
N ASP A 82 -8.86 -9.69 -16.63
CA ASP A 82 -10.10 -8.92 -16.53
C ASP A 82 -11.01 -9.40 -15.39
N ARG A 83 -10.71 -10.57 -14.80
CA ARG A 83 -11.40 -11.08 -13.61
C ARG A 83 -10.95 -10.39 -12.33
N PHE A 84 -9.83 -9.68 -12.33
CA PHE A 84 -9.33 -9.00 -11.14
C PHE A 84 -9.91 -7.60 -11.04
N ALA A 85 -10.41 -7.25 -9.85
CA ALA A 85 -10.99 -5.92 -9.60
C ALA A 85 -9.96 -4.80 -9.78
N ARG A 86 -10.44 -3.63 -10.23
CA ARG A 86 -9.66 -2.39 -10.32
C ARG A 86 -10.01 -1.49 -9.13
N PRO A 87 -9.19 -1.48 -8.06
CA PRO A 87 -9.55 -0.84 -6.80
C PRO A 87 -9.48 0.69 -6.85
N SER A 88 -8.84 1.27 -7.87
CA SER A 88 -8.73 2.71 -8.04
C SER A 88 -9.01 3.11 -9.48
N HIS A 89 -10.00 3.99 -9.69
CA HIS A 89 -10.27 4.57 -11.00
C HIS A 89 -9.09 5.37 -11.56
N SER A 90 -8.26 5.94 -10.67
CA SER A 90 -7.10 6.74 -11.05
C SER A 90 -5.86 5.89 -11.37
N LEU A 91 -5.91 4.58 -11.10
CA LEU A 91 -4.86 3.61 -11.41
C LEU A 91 -5.51 2.36 -12.05
N PRO A 92 -6.07 2.47 -13.27
CA PRO A 92 -6.73 1.36 -13.95
C PRO A 92 -5.77 0.20 -14.27
N GLU A 93 -4.46 0.45 -14.26
CA GLU A 93 -3.42 -0.57 -14.37
C GLU A 93 -3.25 -1.40 -13.09
N LEU A 94 -3.83 -1.00 -11.96
CA LEU A 94 -3.71 -1.72 -10.71
C LEU A 94 -4.79 -2.79 -10.59
N ALA A 95 -4.37 -4.01 -10.27
CA ALA A 95 -5.26 -5.12 -9.96
C ALA A 95 -5.24 -5.41 -8.47
N ALA A 96 -6.43 -5.60 -7.90
CA ALA A 96 -6.58 -6.21 -6.59
C ALA A 96 -6.51 -7.73 -6.70
N VAL A 97 -5.68 -8.37 -5.88
CA VAL A 97 -5.50 -9.82 -5.85
C VAL A 97 -5.60 -10.34 -4.43
N PHE A 98 -6.12 -11.55 -4.26
CA PHE A 98 -6.14 -12.25 -2.97
C PHE A 98 -5.09 -13.36 -2.96
N VAL A 99 -4.31 -13.41 -1.90
CA VAL A 99 -3.21 -14.40 -1.74
C VAL A 99 -3.37 -15.19 -0.45
N ASP A 100 -2.75 -16.36 -0.40
CA ASP A 100 -2.61 -17.13 0.82
C ASP A 100 -1.54 -16.48 1.71
N PRO A 101 -1.86 -16.03 2.94
CA PRO A 101 -0.87 -15.47 3.85
C PRO A 101 0.25 -16.47 4.21
N GLN A 102 0.03 -17.79 4.09
CA GLN A 102 1.04 -18.81 4.36
C GLN A 102 2.11 -18.92 3.26
N GLU A 103 1.85 -18.39 2.06
CA GLU A 103 2.82 -18.36 0.96
C GLU A 103 3.75 -17.12 1.01
N LEU A 104 3.55 -16.25 2.00
CA LEU A 104 4.36 -15.05 2.13
C LEU A 104 5.74 -15.35 2.69
N SER A 105 6.73 -14.71 2.09
CA SER A 105 8.13 -14.74 2.45
C SER A 105 8.64 -13.33 2.73
N TYR A 106 9.87 -13.22 3.23
CA TYR A 106 10.53 -11.93 3.43
C TYR A 106 10.62 -11.06 2.15
N ARG A 107 10.49 -11.65 0.95
CA ARG A 107 10.57 -10.93 -0.33
C ARG A 107 9.25 -10.29 -0.74
N ASN A 108 8.13 -10.84 -0.27
CA ASN A 108 6.81 -10.44 -0.72
C ASN A 108 5.86 -10.16 0.46
N PHE A 109 6.28 -10.16 1.72
CA PHE A 109 5.33 -9.96 2.84
C PHE A 109 4.64 -8.59 2.83
N GLU A 110 5.24 -7.56 2.24
CA GLU A 110 4.63 -6.24 2.02
C GLU A 110 3.95 -6.13 0.65
N SER A 111 2.90 -5.30 0.57
CA SER A 111 2.29 -4.89 -0.70
C SER A 111 2.90 -3.55 -1.13
N ILE A 112 3.94 -3.59 -1.97
CA ILE A 112 4.61 -2.39 -2.50
C ILE A 112 4.06 -2.08 -3.90
N VAL A 113 3.37 -0.96 -4.03
CA VAL A 113 2.81 -0.52 -5.33
C VAL A 113 3.83 0.31 -6.09
N CYS A 114 4.12 -0.02 -7.34
CA CYS A 114 4.98 0.79 -8.20
C CYS A 114 4.19 1.99 -8.73
N LEU A 115 4.64 3.22 -8.42
CA LEU A 115 4.04 4.47 -8.87
C LEU A 115 4.95 5.29 -9.79
N ASP A 116 6.01 4.67 -10.32
CA ASP A 116 7.00 5.35 -11.18
C ASP A 116 6.36 6.06 -12.37
N ARG A 117 5.34 5.43 -13.00
CA ARG A 117 4.62 6.00 -14.16
C ARG A 117 3.78 7.24 -13.82
N ARG A 118 3.37 7.39 -12.56
CA ARG A 118 2.51 8.49 -12.11
C ARG A 118 3.31 9.71 -11.65
N PHE A 119 4.59 9.54 -11.37
CA PHE A 119 5.40 10.62 -10.86
C PHE A 119 5.57 11.73 -11.91
N PRO A 120 5.23 12.99 -11.59
CA PRO A 120 5.32 14.07 -12.55
C PRO A 120 6.79 14.33 -12.89
N SER A 121 7.20 14.22 -14.16
CA SER A 121 8.61 14.36 -14.54
C SER A 121 9.13 15.81 -14.50
N LYS A 122 8.24 16.82 -14.51
CA LYS A 122 8.63 18.21 -14.83
C LYS A 122 8.57 19.23 -13.69
N GLN A 123 8.06 18.88 -12.50
CA GLN A 123 7.87 19.86 -11.41
C GLN A 123 8.15 19.30 -10.02
N VAL A 124 9.28 18.59 -9.87
CA VAL A 124 9.54 17.89 -8.60
C VAL A 124 10.83 18.34 -7.96
N GLY A 125 10.65 19.02 -6.85
CA GLY A 125 11.70 19.42 -5.95
C GLY A 125 11.08 19.84 -4.63
N ALA A 126 11.92 19.91 -3.62
CA ALA A 126 11.60 20.62 -2.40
C ALA A 126 12.72 21.64 -2.14
N ARG A 127 12.42 22.64 -1.32
CA ARG A 127 13.44 23.53 -0.78
C ARG A 127 13.49 23.36 0.72
N VAL A 128 14.66 23.53 1.32
CA VAL A 128 14.73 23.57 2.79
C VAL A 128 14.09 24.87 3.24
N ARG A 129 13.02 24.75 4.03
CA ARG A 129 12.30 25.87 4.62
C ARG A 129 12.98 26.37 5.89
N SER A 130 13.37 25.43 6.75
CA SER A 130 14.02 25.71 8.04
C SER A 130 14.61 24.41 8.63
N GLY A 131 15.30 24.53 9.75
CA GLY A 131 15.65 23.39 10.59
C GLY A 131 16.91 22.68 10.13
N LYS A 132 18.00 22.94 10.84
CA LYS A 132 19.01 21.91 11.10
C LYS A 132 18.99 21.70 12.61
N SER A 133 17.85 21.25 13.16
CA SER A 133 17.80 20.92 14.59
C SER A 133 18.50 19.58 14.78
N LEU A 134 19.41 19.54 15.74
CA LEU A 134 20.03 18.30 16.18
C LEU A 134 19.03 17.62 17.11
N LEU A 135 18.60 16.40 16.78
CA LEU A 135 17.72 15.59 17.63
C LEU A 135 18.50 14.69 18.59
N GLY A 136 19.83 14.64 18.45
CA GLY A 136 20.74 13.79 19.21
C GLY A 136 22.06 13.58 18.45
N GLN A 137 22.98 12.80 19.01
CA GLN A 137 24.22 12.47 18.30
C GLN A 137 23.92 11.77 16.97
N GLY A 138 24.38 12.34 15.87
CA GLY A 138 24.18 11.80 14.52
C GLY A 138 22.80 12.04 13.89
N THR A 139 21.80 12.49 14.65
CA THR A 139 20.42 12.68 14.15
C THR A 139 20.11 14.15 13.92
N ARG A 140 19.64 14.47 12.71
CA ARG A 140 19.25 15.83 12.32
C ARG A 140 17.85 15.82 11.73
N SER A 141 17.08 16.86 12.06
CA SER A 141 15.81 17.15 11.43
C SER A 141 15.94 18.36 10.52
N MET A 142 15.24 18.30 9.39
CA MET A 142 15.08 19.40 8.45
C MET A 142 13.66 19.43 7.90
N THR A 143 13.15 20.64 7.70
CA THR A 143 11.83 20.85 7.12
C THR A 143 11.99 21.21 5.66
N LEU A 144 11.41 20.37 4.80
CA LEU A 144 11.34 20.61 3.37
C LEU A 144 9.97 21.21 3.02
N GLU A 145 9.97 22.22 2.17
CA GLU A 145 8.78 22.75 1.51
C GLU A 145 8.74 22.20 0.10
N ALA A 146 7.71 21.38 -0.18
CA ALA A 146 7.50 20.79 -1.49
C ALA A 146 7.10 21.88 -2.51
N ALA A 147 7.64 21.79 -3.72
CA ALA A 147 7.13 22.58 -4.84
C ALA A 147 5.65 22.21 -5.11
N PRO A 148 4.83 23.12 -5.70
CA PRO A 148 3.40 22.88 -5.89
C PRO A 148 3.05 21.54 -6.56
N GLY A 149 3.79 21.13 -7.60
CA GLY A 149 3.58 19.85 -8.27
C GLY A 149 3.86 18.63 -7.39
N LEU A 150 4.91 18.69 -6.55
CA LEU A 150 5.19 17.64 -5.57
C LEU A 150 4.14 17.63 -4.45
N ALA A 151 3.71 18.80 -3.97
CA ALA A 151 2.68 18.89 -2.94
C ALA A 151 1.36 18.29 -3.43
N ALA A 152 0.93 18.63 -4.64
CA ALA A 152 -0.26 18.07 -5.27
C ALA A 152 -0.15 16.54 -5.43
N PHE A 153 0.98 16.04 -5.95
CA PHE A 153 1.21 14.61 -6.06
C PHE A 153 1.12 13.90 -4.70
N LEU A 154 1.75 14.43 -3.65
CA LEU A 154 1.70 13.85 -2.30
C LEU A 154 0.28 13.86 -1.71
N GLN A 155 -0.51 14.90 -1.99
CA GLN A 155 -1.92 14.96 -1.58
C GLN A 155 -2.78 13.93 -2.32
N GLU A 156 -2.55 13.72 -3.61
CA GLU A 156 -3.26 12.71 -4.40
C GLU A 156 -3.03 11.28 -3.90
N LEU A 157 -1.87 10.98 -3.33
CA LEU A 157 -1.56 9.63 -2.82
C LEU A 157 -2.56 9.15 -1.78
N ASP A 158 -3.07 10.05 -0.93
CA ASP A 158 -4.08 9.69 0.07
C ASP A 158 -5.43 9.33 -0.58
N GLY A 159 -5.78 10.04 -1.65
CA GLY A 159 -6.99 9.80 -2.45
C GLY A 159 -6.98 8.50 -3.26
N LEU A 160 -5.84 7.81 -3.36
CA LEU A 160 -5.76 6.49 -4.00
C LEU A 160 -6.46 5.40 -3.17
N ASP A 161 -6.61 5.62 -1.86
CA ASP A 161 -7.22 4.70 -0.88
C ASP A 161 -6.67 3.26 -0.91
N LEU A 162 -5.37 3.10 -1.19
CA LEU A 162 -4.67 1.80 -1.26
C LEU A 162 -4.12 1.33 0.09
N TYR A 163 -4.75 1.77 1.18
CA TYR A 163 -4.31 1.48 2.53
C TYR A 163 -4.70 0.06 2.96
N LEU A 164 -3.72 -0.71 3.44
CA LEU A 164 -3.90 -2.05 3.98
C LEU A 164 -3.49 -2.10 5.45
N PRO A 165 -4.10 -2.98 6.27
CA PRO A 165 -3.62 -3.24 7.62
C PRO A 165 -2.20 -3.84 7.57
N PRO A 166 -1.36 -3.61 8.59
CA PRO A 166 -0.09 -4.31 8.70
C PRO A 166 -0.31 -5.81 8.92
N SER A 167 0.65 -6.63 8.47
CA SER A 167 0.58 -8.09 8.63
C SER A 167 0.52 -8.52 10.11
N ASN A 168 1.00 -7.69 11.02
CA ASN A 168 0.98 -7.87 12.45
C ASN A 168 0.06 -6.86 13.16
N ALA A 169 -1.15 -6.64 12.64
CA ALA A 169 -2.15 -5.72 13.19
C ALA A 169 -2.42 -5.91 14.70
N ALA A 170 -2.31 -7.14 15.20
CA ALA A 170 -2.39 -7.44 16.63
C ALA A 170 -1.30 -6.76 17.48
N SER A 171 -0.23 -6.22 16.88
CA SER A 171 0.88 -5.52 17.55
C SER A 171 1.18 -4.11 17.00
N ARG A 172 0.73 -3.81 15.77
CA ARG A 172 0.86 -2.48 15.15
C ARG A 172 -0.50 -1.91 14.78
N GLY A 173 -0.75 -0.68 15.25
CA GLY A 173 -1.93 0.10 14.90
C GLY A 173 -1.87 0.66 13.48
N GLY A 174 -3.01 1.20 13.04
CA GLY A 174 -3.15 1.99 11.83
C GLY A 174 -3.11 1.19 10.53
N ARG A 175 -3.17 1.94 9.42
CA ARG A 175 -3.11 1.42 8.06
C ARG A 175 -1.91 2.01 7.32
N ARG A 176 -1.39 1.24 6.37
CA ARG A 176 -0.24 1.65 5.58
C ARG A 176 -0.48 1.44 4.09
N PHE A 177 0.00 2.41 3.33
CA PHE A 177 0.14 2.30 1.89
C PHE A 177 1.63 2.45 1.57
N ILE A 178 2.24 1.39 1.06
CA ILE A 178 3.66 1.35 0.73
C ILE A 178 3.79 1.39 -0.80
N PHE A 179 4.66 2.28 -1.29
CA PHE A 179 4.86 2.44 -2.73
C PHE A 179 6.32 2.65 -3.08
N HIS A 180 6.67 2.27 -4.31
CA HIS A 180 7.96 2.53 -4.93
C HIS A 180 7.83 3.72 -5.89
N CYS A 181 8.76 4.68 -5.79
CA CYS A 181 8.82 5.84 -6.69
C CYS A 181 10.26 6.38 -6.83
N THR A 182 10.95 5.94 -7.87
CA THR A 182 12.30 6.35 -8.25
C THR A 182 12.40 7.85 -8.47
N GLY A 183 11.42 8.44 -9.15
CA GLY A 183 11.41 9.87 -9.43
C GLY A 183 11.38 10.70 -8.14
N LEU A 184 10.55 10.31 -7.16
CA LEU A 184 10.48 10.98 -5.86
C LEU A 184 11.80 10.87 -5.12
N ALA A 185 12.36 9.66 -5.08
CA ALA A 185 13.65 9.40 -4.45
C ALA A 185 14.77 10.25 -5.06
N ALA A 186 14.82 10.33 -6.39
CA ALA A 186 15.80 11.13 -7.12
C ALA A 186 15.66 12.63 -6.81
N SER A 187 14.44 13.17 -6.84
CA SER A 187 14.19 14.59 -6.50
C SER A 187 14.53 14.93 -5.06
N LEU A 188 14.21 14.05 -4.11
CA LEU A 188 14.59 14.23 -2.70
C LEU A 188 16.11 14.11 -2.52
N THR A 189 16.75 13.14 -3.17
CA THR A 189 18.22 12.96 -3.16
C THR A 189 18.93 14.22 -3.67
N ALA A 190 18.47 14.79 -4.78
CA ALA A 190 19.03 16.02 -5.34
C ALA A 190 18.82 17.21 -4.40
N THR A 191 17.65 17.32 -3.77
CA THR A 191 17.34 18.38 -2.79
C THR A 191 18.24 18.29 -1.57
N LEU A 192 18.35 17.10 -0.97
CA LEU A 192 19.16 16.84 0.22
C LEU A 192 20.66 17.05 -0.04
N SER A 193 21.16 16.58 -1.18
CA SER A 193 22.57 16.71 -1.54
C SER A 193 23.04 18.16 -1.61
N LYS A 194 22.16 19.07 -2.05
CA LYS A 194 22.43 20.51 -2.14
C LYS A 194 22.42 21.20 -0.77
N THR A 195 21.73 20.65 0.23
CA THR A 195 21.50 21.31 1.53
C THR A 195 22.40 20.77 2.65
N MET A 196 22.95 19.57 2.45
CA MET A 196 23.92 18.92 3.31
C MET A 196 25.29 19.61 3.29
N SER A 197 25.97 19.62 4.44
CA SER A 197 27.39 19.96 4.56
C SER A 197 28.27 18.91 3.88
N ALA A 198 29.52 19.26 3.58
CA ALA A 198 30.49 18.34 2.97
C ALA A 198 30.68 17.06 3.80
N ALA A 199 30.67 17.17 5.13
CA ALA A 199 30.82 16.01 6.02
C ALA A 199 29.64 15.03 5.92
N MET A 200 28.40 15.54 5.88
CA MET A 200 27.21 14.68 5.72
C MET A 200 27.14 14.06 4.33
N ARG A 201 27.54 14.81 3.29
CA ARG A 201 27.53 14.32 1.92
C ARG A 201 28.44 13.10 1.70
N ARG A 202 29.53 12.97 2.47
CA ARG A 202 30.43 11.79 2.38
C ARG A 202 29.77 10.48 2.79
N GLY A 203 28.79 10.52 3.70
CA GLY A 203 28.07 9.33 4.18
C GLY A 203 26.68 9.17 3.55
N PHE A 204 26.25 10.12 2.73
CA PHE A 204 24.93 10.08 2.08
C PHE A 204 25.05 9.51 0.67
N VAL A 205 24.28 8.47 0.39
CA VAL A 205 24.24 7.83 -0.94
C VAL A 205 23.00 8.30 -1.71
N THR A 206 21.82 7.95 -1.23
CA THR A 206 20.54 8.29 -1.87
C THR A 206 19.38 8.11 -0.89
N VAL A 207 18.23 8.66 -1.25
CA VAL A 207 16.95 8.34 -0.62
C VAL A 207 16.46 7.01 -1.17
N ASN A 208 16.05 6.09 -0.28
CA ASN A 208 15.42 4.83 -0.68
C ASN A 208 14.11 5.11 -1.46
N PRO A 209 13.89 4.51 -2.64
CA PRO A 209 12.69 4.75 -3.44
C PRO A 209 11.41 4.13 -2.87
N VAL A 210 11.47 3.44 -1.74
CA VAL A 210 10.30 2.89 -1.04
C VAL A 210 9.80 3.87 0.03
N PHE A 211 8.55 4.30 -0.13
CA PHE A 211 7.86 5.25 0.73
C PHE A 211 6.66 4.61 1.41
N ARG A 212 6.21 5.22 2.51
CA ARG A 212 5.07 4.74 3.29
C ARG A 212 4.18 5.91 3.69
N CYS A 213 2.94 5.90 3.22
CA CYS A 213 1.85 6.67 3.79
C CYS A 213 1.25 5.89 4.97
N ASN A 214 0.94 6.58 6.06
CA ASN A 214 0.27 6.00 7.22
C ASN A 214 -1.06 6.74 7.42
N ARG A 215 -2.11 5.98 7.72
CA ARG A 215 -3.39 6.51 8.15
C ARG A 215 -3.70 5.92 9.52
N PHE A 216 -4.04 6.78 10.46
CA PHE A 216 -4.40 6.42 11.82
C PHE A 216 -5.84 6.83 12.04
N ASP A 217 -6.60 5.99 12.74
CA ASP A 217 -7.98 6.28 13.09
C ASP A 217 -8.02 6.88 14.52
N PRO A 218 -8.91 7.84 14.82
CA PRO A 218 -9.11 8.33 16.18
C PRO A 218 -9.54 7.16 17.07
N GLY A 219 -8.69 6.74 18.02
CA GLY A 219 -8.90 5.52 18.82
C GLY A 219 -7.83 4.45 18.62
N ASP A 220 -6.79 4.71 17.80
CA ASP A 220 -5.62 3.82 17.73
C ASP A 220 -4.82 3.91 19.04
N ASP A 221 -5.18 3.06 20.02
CA ASP A 221 -4.68 3.05 21.41
C ASP A 221 -3.16 3.11 21.54
N ARG A 222 -2.45 2.67 20.49
CA ARG A 222 -0.98 2.62 20.43
C ARG A 222 -0.32 3.98 20.17
N PHE A 223 -1.09 5.01 19.91
CA PHE A 223 -0.63 6.39 19.70
C PHE A 223 -1.25 7.39 20.69
N LEU A 224 -2.11 6.94 21.60
CA LEU A 224 -2.49 7.72 22.78
C LEU A 224 -1.29 7.71 23.74
N ALA A 225 -0.49 8.78 23.67
CA ALA A 225 0.58 9.07 24.62
C ALA A 225 -0.01 9.53 25.97
#